data_AF-A0A5R9LG81-F1
#
_entry.id   AF-A0A5R9LG81-F1
#
_cell.length_a   1.000
_cell.length_b   1.000
_cell.length_c   1.000
_cell.angle_alpha   90.00
_cell.angle_beta   90.00
_cell.angle_gamma   90.00
#
_symmetry.space_group_name_H-M   'P 1'
#
loop_
_entity.id
_entity.type
_entity.pdbx_description
1 polymer ?
#
loop_
_entity_poly.entity_id
_entity_poly.type
_entity_poly.pdbx_seq_one_letter_code
_entity_poly.pdbx_strand_id
1 'polypeptide(L)' 'MANIFCGKVTRNKTYLVSGYAVTRKGYTRSAQVTVEALSRDDAIIRATAQLCWEGLKYFKALRVLEITTPLISKLH' A
#
# COMPACT_ATOMS: atom_id res chain seq x y z
N MET A 1 7.73 14.39 -30.63
CA MET A 1 6.73 14.27 -29.55
C MET A 1 7.46 14.61 -28.25
N ALA A 2 7.06 15.68 -27.55
CA ALA A 2 7.84 16.28 -26.47
C ALA A 2 7.98 15.38 -25.22
N ASN A 3 9.22 15.18 -24.76
CA ASN A 3 9.55 14.61 -23.45
C ASN A 3 9.31 15.67 -22.36
N ILE A 4 8.18 15.61 -21.68
CA ILE A 4 7.91 16.41 -20.48
C ILE A 4 8.20 15.54 -19.26
N PHE A 5 9.49 15.23 -19.03
CA PHE A 5 9.95 14.73 -17.74
C PHE A 5 10.28 15.94 -16.85
N CYS A 6 9.23 16.54 -16.28
CA CYS A 6 9.38 17.53 -15.23
C CYS A 6 9.14 16.85 -13.88
N GLY A 7 10.20 16.71 -13.08
CA GLY A 7 10.09 16.54 -11.63
C GLY A 7 10.39 15.14 -11.09
N LYS A 8 11.63 14.94 -10.62
CA LYS A 8 12.13 13.87 -9.73
C LYS A 8 11.81 12.43 -10.17
N VAL A 9 12.86 11.63 -10.30
CA VAL A 9 12.77 10.18 -10.13
C VAL A 9 12.34 9.94 -8.67
N THR A 10 11.04 10.02 -8.39
CA THR A 10 10.48 9.56 -7.12
C THR A 10 10.64 8.06 -7.11
N ARG A 11 11.75 7.59 -6.53
CA ARG A 11 11.93 6.17 -6.24
C ARG A 11 10.67 5.68 -5.52
N ASN A 12 10.12 4.56 -5.99
CA ASN A 12 9.04 3.89 -5.26
C ASN A 12 9.49 3.68 -3.83
N LYS A 13 8.62 4.03 -2.89
CA LYS A 13 8.82 3.77 -1.48
C LYS A 13 7.90 2.64 -1.06
N THR A 14 8.34 1.87 -0.09
CA THR A 14 7.52 0.81 0.48
C THR A 14 6.64 1.40 1.57
N TYR A 15 5.34 1.12 1.50
CA TYR A 15 4.36 1.55 2.47
C TYR A 15 3.65 0.36 3.09
N LEU A 16 3.51 0.36 4.40
CA LEU A 16 2.61 -0.51 5.14
C LEU A 16 1.27 0.20 5.32
N VAL A 17 0.23 -0.34 4.70
CA VAL A 17 -1.14 0.17 4.81
C VAL A 17 -1.94 -0.81 5.67
N SER A 18 -2.52 -0.34 6.77
CA SER A 18 -3.37 -1.14 7.64
C SER A 18 -4.72 -0.48 7.88
N GLY A 19 -5.75 -1.31 8.05
CA GLY A 19 -7.12 -0.86 8.19
C GLY A 19 -8.11 -2.01 8.36
N TYR A 20 -9.36 -1.75 8.02
CA TYR A 20 -10.43 -2.75 8.03
C TYR A 20 -10.96 -2.99 6.61
N ALA A 21 -11.31 -4.23 6.31
CA ALA A 21 -11.99 -4.62 5.08
C ALA A 21 -13.12 -5.60 5.38
N VAL A 22 -14.05 -5.72 4.44
CA VAL A 22 -15.21 -6.59 4.54
C VAL A 22 -15.00 -7.81 3.66
N THR A 23 -15.13 -8.99 4.24
CA THR A 23 -15.08 -10.26 3.51
C THR A 23 -16.26 -10.40 2.55
N ARG A 24 -16.16 -11.32 1.57
CA ARG A 24 -17.31 -11.66 0.71
C ARG A 24 -18.58 -12.07 1.47
N LYS A 25 -18.43 -12.58 2.70
CA LYS A 25 -19.55 -12.98 3.57
C LYS A 25 -20.12 -11.83 4.42
N GLY A 26 -19.60 -10.60 4.28
CA GLY A 26 -20.07 -9.42 5.03
C GLY A 26 -19.39 -9.19 6.38
N TYR A 27 -18.46 -10.04 6.80
CA TYR A 27 -17.72 -9.84 8.06
C TYR A 27 -16.61 -8.80 7.91
N THR A 28 -16.51 -7.91 8.89
CA THR A 28 -15.39 -6.96 8.99
C THR A 28 -14.18 -7.64 9.61
N ARG A 29 -13.01 -7.50 9.00
CA ARG A 29 -11.73 -7.98 9.54
C ARG A 29 -10.64 -6.94 9.37
N SER A 30 -9.60 -7.05 10.20
CA SER A 30 -8.37 -6.32 9.97
C SER A 30 -7.70 -6.79 8.67
N ALA A 31 -7.13 -5.82 7.96
CA ALA A 31 -6.36 -6.02 6.75
C ALA A 31 -5.09 -5.18 6.83
N GLN A 32 -3.97 -5.77 6.40
CA GLN A 32 -2.69 -5.11 6.34
C GLN A 32 -2.00 -5.58 5.06
N VAL A 33 -1.43 -4.63 4.32
CA VAL A 33 -0.75 -4.90 3.07
C VAL A 33 0.45 -3.98 2.92
N THR A 34 1.53 -4.54 2.39
CA THR A 34 2.75 -3.79 2.07
C THR A 34 2.77 -3.57 0.57
N VAL A 35 2.90 -2.31 0.15
CA VAL A 35 2.89 -1.94 -1.28
C VAL A 35 4.01 -0.98 -1.61
N GLU A 36 4.51 -1.05 -2.83
CA GLU A 36 5.39 -0.02 -3.38
C GLU A 36 4.56 1.05 -4.08
N ALA A 37 4.79 2.31 -3.70
CA ALA A 37 4.04 3.46 -4.22
C ALA A 37 4.90 4.72 -4.26
N LEU A 38 4.46 5.69 -5.07
CA LEU A 38 5.11 6.99 -5.19
C LEU A 38 4.73 7.95 -4.06
N SER A 39 3.55 7.75 -3.47
CA SER A 39 2.99 8.60 -2.41
C SER A 39 2.10 7.79 -1.47
N ARG A 40 1.71 8.42 -0.36
CA ARG A 40 0.75 7.85 0.59
C ARG A 40 -0.60 7.52 -0.06
N ASP A 41 -1.08 8.39 -0.94
CA ASP A 41 -2.39 8.21 -1.60
C ASP A 41 -2.32 7.09 -2.64
N ASP A 42 -1.23 7.04 -3.41
CA ASP A 42 -0.94 5.93 -4.34
C ASP A 42 -0.84 4.60 -3.59
N ALA A 43 -0.24 4.59 -2.39
CA ALA A 43 -0.18 3.41 -1.52
C ALA A 43 -1.58 2.93 -1.11
N ILE A 44 -2.49 3.83 -0.75
CA ILE A 44 -3.87 3.47 -0.37
C ILE A 44 -4.61 2.89 -1.58
N ILE A 45 -4.47 3.48 -2.77
CA ILE A 45 -5.11 3.00 -4.00
C ILE A 45 -4.63 1.59 -4.34
N ARG A 46 -3.31 1.36 -4.33
CA ARG A 46 -2.71 0.05 -4.61
C ARG A 46 -3.11 -1.00 -3.56
N ALA A 47 -3.07 -0.63 -2.29
CA ALA A 47 -3.52 -1.48 -1.19
C ALA A 47 -4.98 -1.90 -1.36
N THR A 48 -5.85 -0.95 -1.71
CA THR A 48 -7.27 -1.21 -1.97
C THR A 48 -7.45 -2.17 -3.14
N ALA A 49 -6.73 -1.95 -4.24
CA ALA A 49 -6.79 -2.82 -5.41
C ALA A 49 -6.35 -4.24 -5.07
N GLN A 50 -5.23 -4.40 -4.36
CA GLN A 50 -4.71 -5.72 -3.96
C GLN A 50 -5.69 -6.47 -3.05
N LEU A 51 -6.23 -5.81 -2.03
CA LEU A 51 -7.23 -6.43 -1.14
C LEU A 51 -8.53 -6.77 -1.87
N CYS A 52 -8.92 -5.97 -2.87
CA CYS A 52 -10.06 -6.29 -3.73
C CYS A 52 -9.84 -7.57 -4.54
N TRP A 53 -8.63 -7.78 -5.08
CA TRP A 53 -8.25 -9.03 -5.75
C TRP A 53 -8.31 -10.24 -4.82
N GLU A 54 -7.95 -10.07 -3.55
CA GLU A 54 -8.07 -11.10 -2.50
C GLU A 54 -9.53 -11.35 -2.06
N GLY A 55 -10.49 -10.59 -2.59
CA GLY A 55 -11.91 -10.73 -2.29
C GLY A 55 -12.37 -9.96 -1.06
N LEU A 56 -11.57 -9.01 -0.57
CA LEU A 56 -11.94 -8.09 0.49
C LEU A 56 -12.48 -6.79 -0.13
N LYS A 57 -13.67 -6.37 0.29
CA LYS A 57 -14.37 -5.18 -0.21
C LYS A 57 -14.37 -4.07 0.84
N TYR A 58 -14.66 -2.85 0.41
CA TYR A 58 -14.83 -1.69 1.29
C TYR A 58 -13.64 -1.45 2.23
N PHE A 59 -12.42 -1.60 1.72
CA PHE A 59 -11.24 -1.35 2.51
C PHE A 59 -11.17 0.12 2.95
N LYS A 60 -10.99 0.33 4.25
CA LYS A 60 -10.76 1.65 4.84
C LYS A 60 -9.40 1.66 5.51
N ALA A 61 -8.46 2.41 4.92
CA ALA A 61 -7.14 2.63 5.50
C ALA A 61 -7.26 3.45 6.79
N LEU A 62 -6.63 2.96 7.86
CA LEU A 62 -6.52 3.66 9.15
C LEU A 62 -5.12 4.20 9.37
N ARG A 63 -4.11 3.45 8.94
CA ARG A 63 -2.71 3.81 9.12
C ARG A 63 -1.93 3.51 7.85
N VAL A 64 -1.07 4.45 7.46
CA VAL A 64 -0.13 4.31 6.36
C VAL A 64 1.24 4.70 6.86
N LEU A 65 2.18 3.77 6.83
CA LEU A 65 3.55 3.98 7.28
C LEU A 65 4.51 3.79 6.12
N GLU A 66 5.41 4.75 5.91
CA GLU A 66 6.54 4.57 5.01
C GLU A 66 7.58 3.69 5.70
N ILE A 67 7.95 2.57 5.09
CA ILE A 67 9.04 1.72 5.55
C ILE A 67 10.33 2.26 4.94
N THR A 68 11.13 2.94 5.75
CA THR A 68 12.42 3.53 5.33
C THR A 68 13.61 2.62 5.61
N THR A 69 13.44 1.61 6.48
CA THR A 69 14.51 0.67 6.81
C THR A 69 14.63 -0.40 5.74
N PRO A 70 15.82 -0.60 5.14
CA PRO A 70 16.09 -1.86 4.48
C PRO A 70 15.97 -2.96 5.54
N LEU A 71 15.25 -4.04 5.22
CA LEU A 71 15.29 -5.29 6.00
C LEU A 71 16.71 -5.87 5.91
N ILE A 72 17.69 -5.23 6.53
CA ILE A 72 18.96 -5.87 6.84
C ILE A 72 18.63 -6.78 8.01
N SER A 73 18.27 -8.01 7.68
CA SER A 73 18.35 -9.13 8.60
C SER A 73 19.71 -9.08 9.27
N LYS A 74 19.74 -8.80 10.58
CA LYS A 74 20.89 -9.18 11.41
C LYS A 74 20.94 -10.71 11.37
N LEU A 75 21.69 -11.24 10.39
CA LEU A 75 22.32 -12.55 10.53
C LEU A 75 23.32 -12.39 11.68
N HIS A 76 23.05 -13.06 12.78
CA HIS A 76 23.96 -13.18 13.90
C HIS A 76 23.89 -14.60 14.45
#